data_AF-A0A5E7U7R0-F1
#
_entry.id   AF-A0A5E7U7R0-F1
#
_cell.length_a   1.000
_cell.length_b   1.000
_cell.length_c   1.000
_cell.angle_alpha   90.00
_cell.angle_beta   90.00
_cell.angle_gamma   90.00
#
_symmetry.space_group_name_H-M   'P 1'
#
loop_
_entity.id
_entity.type
_entity.pdbx_description
1 polymer ?
#
loop_
_entity_poly.entity_id
_entity_poly.type
_entity_poly.pdbx_seq_one_letter_code
_entity_poly.pdbx_strand_id
1 'polypeptide(L)'
;MARRRQHDEHVNHERWLVSYADFITLLFAFFVVMYSISSVNEGKYKIISEALIGVFTDTDRALKPIPIGDERPKTVTPAKPLVKDSEQVDAGVAGASDPLKSIADDISAAFGDLISSNQMTVRGNELWVEIELNSSLLFGSGDAMPSDIAFNIIDKVAGILKPFDNPIHVEGFTDDQPIRTSQYPTNWELSSARSASIVRMLAMQGVNPGRLASVGYGEFQPVANNATAEGRARNRRVVLVVSRNLDVRRSLTGTGTAHTTPDAALKRAGTQTAPTRVMSPVRENAVNSPSPALTR
;
A
#
# COMPACT_ATOMS: atom_id res chain seq x y z
N MET A 1 35.10 -49.13 -77.73
CA MET A 1 35.36 -49.12 -76.27
C MET A 1 36.29 -47.96 -75.98
N ALA A 2 36.16 -47.09 -75.00
CA ALA A 2 35.21 -46.94 -73.90
C ALA A 2 35.06 -45.42 -73.62
N ARG A 3 33.84 -44.98 -73.33
CA ARG A 3 33.50 -43.59 -73.02
C ARG A 3 33.99 -43.30 -71.60
N ARG A 4 34.98 -42.40 -71.45
CA ARG A 4 35.44 -41.94 -70.13
C ARG A 4 34.34 -41.06 -69.53
N ARG A 5 33.68 -41.53 -68.48
CA ARG A 5 32.69 -40.76 -67.72
C ARG A 5 33.41 -39.65 -66.94
N GLN A 6 32.98 -38.40 -67.11
CA GLN A 6 33.28 -37.35 -66.15
C GLN A 6 32.55 -37.68 -64.84
N HIS A 7 33.25 -37.55 -63.72
CA HIS A 7 32.67 -37.59 -62.38
C HIS A 7 32.01 -36.22 -62.17
N ASP A 8 30.69 -36.20 -61.94
CA ASP A 8 30.01 -34.99 -61.48
C ASP A 8 30.47 -34.70 -60.04
N GLU A 9 31.29 -33.65 -59.88
CA GLU A 9 31.55 -33.07 -58.57
C GLU A 9 30.20 -32.60 -58.00
N HIS A 10 29.77 -33.22 -56.90
CA HIS A 10 28.57 -32.83 -56.21
C HIS A 10 28.77 -31.41 -55.69
N VAL A 11 28.16 -30.44 -56.36
CA VAL A 11 28.16 -29.04 -55.93
C VAL A 11 27.62 -29.02 -54.51
N ASN A 12 28.43 -28.54 -53.58
CA ASN A 12 28.22 -28.67 -52.14
C ASN A 12 27.14 -27.67 -51.68
N HIS A 13 25.86 -28.03 -51.85
CA HIS A 13 24.68 -27.22 -51.54
C HIS A 13 24.44 -27.03 -50.03
N GLU A 14 25.37 -27.48 -49.18
CA GLU A 14 25.25 -27.45 -47.72
C GLU A 14 25.96 -26.25 -47.09
N ARG A 15 26.71 -25.46 -47.88
CA ARG A 15 27.47 -24.30 -47.38
C ARG A 15 26.61 -23.17 -46.83
N TRP A 16 25.39 -22.97 -47.35
CA TRP A 16 24.47 -21.95 -46.81
C TRP A 16 23.94 -22.32 -45.42
N LEU A 17 23.87 -23.61 -45.12
CA LEU A 17 23.40 -24.12 -43.83
C LEU A 17 24.40 -23.81 -42.71
N VAL A 18 25.70 -23.75 -43.04
CA VAL A 18 26.76 -23.38 -42.08
C VAL A 18 26.64 -21.91 -41.66
N SER A 19 26.44 -20.99 -42.62
CA SER A 19 26.25 -19.56 -42.30
C SER A 19 24.92 -19.30 -41.57
N TYR A 20 23.87 -20.07 -41.89
CA TYR A 20 22.60 -20.00 -41.17
C TYR A 20 22.72 -20.50 -39.73
N ALA A 21 23.43 -21.62 -39.52
CA ALA A 21 23.71 -22.14 -38.19
C ALA A 21 24.51 -21.13 -37.35
N ASP A 22 25.52 -20.48 -37.94
CA ASP A 22 26.32 -19.44 -37.27
C ASP A 22 25.48 -18.20 -36.89
N PHE A 23 24.54 -17.79 -37.74
CA PHE A 23 23.64 -16.68 -37.42
C PHE A 23 22.71 -17.01 -36.25
N ILE A 24 22.16 -18.23 -36.20
CA ILE A 24 21.28 -18.67 -35.11
C ILE A 24 22.04 -18.80 -33.79
N THR A 25 23.28 -19.28 -33.80
CA THR A 25 24.10 -19.37 -32.57
C THR A 25 24.55 -18.00 -32.08
N LEU A 26 24.87 -17.05 -32.97
CA LEU A 26 25.14 -15.66 -32.60
C LEU A 26 23.91 -14.98 -32.00
N LEU A 27 22.73 -15.20 -32.58
CA LEU A 27 21.47 -14.68 -32.05
C LEU A 27 21.18 -15.27 -30.66
N PHE A 28 21.35 -16.58 -30.49
CA PHE A 28 21.18 -17.25 -29.20
C PHE A 28 22.16 -16.71 -28.13
N ALA A 29 23.45 -16.59 -28.47
CA ALA A 29 24.45 -16.04 -27.56
C ALA A 29 24.13 -14.59 -27.17
N PHE A 30 23.68 -13.77 -28.13
CA PHE A 30 23.23 -12.41 -27.87
C PHE A 30 22.05 -12.36 -26.90
N PHE A 31 21.03 -13.21 -27.09
CA PHE A 31 19.88 -13.26 -26.19
C PHE A 31 20.25 -13.75 -24.79
N VAL A 32 21.17 -14.73 -24.66
CA VAL A 32 21.65 -15.20 -23.35
C VAL A 32 22.40 -14.08 -22.60
N VAL A 33 23.22 -13.29 -23.30
CA VAL A 33 23.93 -12.14 -22.70
C VAL A 33 22.96 -11.00 -22.34
N MET A 34 22.01 -10.67 -23.21
CA MET A 34 20.97 -9.69 -22.90
C MET A 34 20.10 -10.13 -21.71
N TYR A 35 19.75 -11.41 -21.64
CA TYR A 35 19.00 -11.98 -20.52
C TYR A 35 19.81 -11.91 -19.21
N SER A 36 21.13 -12.14 -19.25
CA SER A 36 21.97 -12.03 -18.06
C SER A 36 22.05 -10.59 -17.55
N ILE A 37 22.17 -9.60 -18.45
CA ILE A 37 22.14 -8.17 -18.09
C ILE A 37 20.75 -7.73 -17.61
N SER A 38 19.67 -8.29 -18.15
CA SER A 38 18.30 -7.94 -17.74
C SER A 38 17.94 -8.41 -16.33
N SER A 39 18.73 -9.31 -15.72
CA SER A 39 18.52 -9.79 -14.34
C SER A 39 19.11 -8.89 -13.26
N VAL A 40 19.52 -7.68 -13.62
CA VAL A 40 19.96 -6.68 -12.64
C VAL A 40 18.77 -6.27 -11.75
N ASN A 41 18.71 -6.93 -10.60
CA ASN A 41 17.79 -6.68 -9.50
C ASN A 41 17.85 -5.19 -9.11
N GLU A 42 16.82 -4.43 -9.48
CA GLU A 42 16.68 -2.99 -9.17
C GLU A 42 16.91 -2.70 -7.68
N GLY A 43 16.58 -3.66 -6.80
CA GLY A 43 16.83 -3.56 -5.37
C GLY A 43 18.32 -3.42 -5.01
N LYS A 44 19.23 -4.12 -5.70
CA LYS A 44 20.66 -4.06 -5.40
C LYS A 44 21.28 -2.71 -5.78
N TYR A 45 20.86 -2.15 -6.91
CA TYR A 45 21.28 -0.80 -7.32
C TYR A 45 20.73 0.26 -6.36
N LYS A 46 19.49 0.09 -5.90
CA LYS A 46 18.90 0.99 -4.90
C LYS A 46 19.68 0.96 -3.58
N ILE A 47 20.03 -0.22 -3.08
CA ILE A 47 20.82 -0.39 -1.85
C ILE A 47 22.22 0.23 -1.99
N ILE A 48 22.90 0.01 -3.13
CA ILE A 48 24.24 0.60 -3.37
C ILE A 48 24.12 2.13 -3.52
N SER A 49 23.09 2.63 -4.18
CA SER A 49 22.86 4.07 -4.33
C SER A 49 22.50 4.75 -3.02
N GLU A 50 21.69 4.11 -2.16
CA GLU A 50 21.37 4.60 -0.82
C GLU A 50 22.61 4.59 0.09
N ALA A 51 23.46 3.57 -0.02
CA ALA A 51 24.73 3.53 0.70
C ALA A 51 25.71 4.62 0.23
N LEU A 52 25.85 4.82 -1.09
CA LEU A 52 26.73 5.84 -1.66
C LEU A 52 26.24 7.25 -1.32
N ILE A 53 24.94 7.50 -1.47
CA ILE A 53 24.31 8.78 -1.09
C ILE A 53 24.45 9.00 0.41
N GLY A 54 24.19 7.99 1.25
CA GLY A 54 24.35 8.08 2.70
C GLY A 54 25.76 8.48 3.14
N VAL A 55 26.79 8.00 2.44
CA VAL A 55 28.20 8.39 2.69
C VAL A 55 28.51 9.82 2.24
N PHE A 56 27.91 10.30 1.15
CA PHE A 56 28.13 11.67 0.64
C PHE A 56 27.22 12.73 1.29
N THR A 57 26.05 12.35 1.82
CA THR A 57 25.13 13.25 2.54
C THR A 57 25.48 13.39 4.02
N ASP A 58 26.34 12.52 4.58
CA ASP A 58 26.96 12.74 5.89
C ASP A 58 28.02 13.85 5.81
N THR A 59 27.54 15.07 5.58
CA THR A 59 28.33 16.31 5.57
C THR A 59 28.61 16.84 6.97
N ASP A 60 28.17 16.14 8.03
CA ASP A 60 28.30 16.58 9.42
C ASP A 60 29.68 16.31 10.05
N ARG A 61 30.71 15.94 9.26
CA ARG A 61 32.10 15.86 9.76
C ARG A 61 32.93 17.10 9.57
N ALA A 62 32.43 18.15 8.93
CA ALA A 62 33.16 19.41 8.83
C ALA A 62 32.24 20.59 9.13
N LEU A 63 32.45 21.19 10.31
CA LEU A 63 32.07 22.55 10.77
C LEU A 63 31.42 22.55 12.17
N LYS A 64 32.10 21.94 13.16
CA LYS A 64 32.03 22.45 14.53
C LYS A 64 33.36 23.15 14.82
N PRO A 65 33.38 24.47 15.13
CA PRO A 65 34.59 25.13 15.60
C PRO A 65 35.09 24.40 16.84
N ILE A 66 36.36 23.98 16.84
CA ILE A 66 37.00 23.36 17.99
C ILE A 66 37.20 24.46 19.05
N PRO A 67 36.62 24.36 20.26
CA PRO A 67 37.04 25.22 21.36
C PRO A 67 38.47 24.81 21.77
N ILE A 68 39.39 25.75 21.66
CA ILE A 68 40.77 25.60 22.12
C ILE A 68 40.75 25.72 23.65
N GLY A 69 41.15 24.65 24.34
CA GLY A 69 41.46 24.69 25.77
C GLY A 69 40.59 23.81 26.65
N ASP A 70 40.71 22.48 26.48
CA ASP A 70 40.78 21.54 27.61
C ASP A 70 41.21 20.17 27.08
N GLU A 71 42.32 19.65 27.59
CA GLU A 71 42.88 18.36 27.21
C GLU A 71 41.93 17.24 27.64
N ARG A 72 41.29 16.57 26.68
CA ARG A 72 40.64 15.28 26.93
C ARG A 72 41.66 14.17 26.64
N PRO A 73 41.81 13.18 27.54
CA PRO A 73 42.72 12.07 27.30
C PRO A 73 42.27 11.31 26.05
N LYS A 74 43.21 11.08 25.12
CA LYS A 74 43.00 10.30 23.91
C LYS A 74 42.53 8.90 24.30
N THR A 75 41.23 8.64 24.18
CA THR A 75 40.71 7.27 24.22
C THR A 75 41.07 6.61 22.88
N VAL A 76 42.02 5.68 22.92
CA VAL A 76 42.52 4.94 21.73
C VAL A 76 41.66 3.71 21.42
N THR A 77 40.42 3.63 21.91
CA THR A 77 39.51 2.56 21.52
C THR A 77 38.68 3.03 20.33
N PRO A 78 38.76 2.34 19.17
CA PRO A 78 37.83 2.56 18.08
C PRO A 78 36.41 2.39 18.62
N ALA A 79 35.52 3.30 18.25
CA ALA A 79 34.10 3.12 18.51
C ALA A 79 33.69 1.75 17.94
N LYS A 80 33.23 0.84 18.80
CA LYS A 80 32.55 -0.37 18.34
C LYS A 80 31.38 0.09 17.46
N PRO A 81 31.19 -0.48 16.27
CA PRO A 81 30.02 -0.17 15.47
C PRO A 81 28.79 -0.46 16.31
N LEU A 82 27.89 0.50 16.45
CA LEU A 82 26.51 0.25 16.85
C LEU A 82 25.78 -0.43 15.69
N VAL A 83 26.29 -1.58 15.25
CA VAL A 83 25.53 -2.58 14.50
C VAL A 83 25.14 -3.61 15.53
N LYS A 84 24.11 -3.26 16.31
CA LYS A 84 23.26 -4.25 16.93
C LYS A 84 22.00 -4.28 16.08
N ASP A 85 21.72 -5.46 15.56
CA ASP A 85 20.50 -5.87 14.86
C ASP A 85 20.43 -5.56 13.36
N SER A 86 21.36 -6.11 12.58
CA SER A 86 21.05 -6.52 11.21
C SER A 86 21.87 -7.69 10.67
N GLU A 87 22.58 -8.42 11.54
CA GLU A 87 23.26 -9.69 11.19
C GLU A 87 22.55 -10.90 11.82
N GLN A 88 21.24 -10.97 11.61
CA GLN A 88 20.50 -12.22 11.73
C GLN A 88 19.50 -12.36 10.56
N VAL A 89 20.03 -12.22 9.35
CA VAL A 89 19.45 -12.78 8.12
C VAL A 89 20.43 -13.82 7.61
N ASP A 90 20.79 -14.76 8.48
CA ASP A 90 21.52 -15.97 8.13
C ASP A 90 20.56 -17.16 8.25
N ALA A 91 20.15 -17.68 7.09
CA ALA A 91 19.86 -19.07 6.75
C ALA A 91 19.40 -20.06 7.86
N GLY A 92 18.53 -19.66 8.78
CA GLY A 92 18.09 -20.48 9.92
C GLY A 92 16.57 -20.66 10.06
N VAL A 93 15.76 -20.20 9.10
CA VAL A 93 14.29 -20.34 9.16
C VAL A 93 13.83 -21.55 8.35
N ALA A 94 14.19 -22.74 8.82
CA ALA A 94 13.56 -24.00 8.38
C ALA A 94 12.42 -24.43 9.33
N GLY A 95 11.94 -23.53 10.21
CA GLY A 95 10.95 -23.89 11.23
C GLY A 95 10.03 -22.77 11.76
N ALA A 96 10.23 -21.50 11.41
CA ALA A 96 9.21 -20.47 11.67
C ALA A 96 8.34 -20.33 10.43
N SER A 97 7.05 -20.66 10.53
CA SER A 97 6.10 -20.46 9.44
C SER A 97 6.10 -18.99 9.02
N ASP A 98 6.18 -18.74 7.71
CA ASP A 98 6.07 -17.39 7.15
C ASP A 98 4.77 -16.72 7.66
N PRO A 99 4.84 -15.61 8.42
CA PRO A 99 3.66 -14.99 9.01
C PRO A 99 2.57 -14.67 8.00
N LEU A 100 2.95 -14.23 6.81
CA LEU A 100 2.01 -13.91 5.74
C LEU A 100 1.30 -15.17 5.21
N LYS A 101 2.04 -16.27 5.08
CA LYS A 101 1.45 -17.54 4.70
C LYS A 101 0.45 -18.03 5.75
N SER A 102 0.82 -17.98 7.03
CA SER A 102 -0.08 -18.32 8.13
C SER A 102 -1.36 -17.49 8.11
N ILE A 103 -1.26 -16.18 7.91
CA ILE A 103 -2.44 -15.30 7.78
C ILE A 103 -3.31 -15.71 6.59
N ALA A 104 -2.72 -15.95 5.42
CA ALA A 104 -3.47 -16.33 4.22
C ALA A 104 -4.18 -17.68 4.39
N ASP A 105 -3.51 -18.65 5.01
CA ASP A 105 -4.04 -19.99 5.28
C ASP A 105 -5.19 -19.91 6.31
N ASP A 106 -5.00 -19.17 7.41
CA ASP A 106 -6.00 -19.02 8.47
C ASP A 106 -7.26 -18.28 7.98
N ILE A 107 -7.10 -17.22 7.18
CA ILE A 107 -8.23 -16.51 6.56
C ILE A 107 -8.95 -17.43 5.57
N SER A 108 -8.22 -18.17 4.73
CA SER A 108 -8.82 -19.09 3.77
C SER A 108 -9.61 -20.20 4.45
N ALA A 109 -9.09 -20.72 5.57
CA ALA A 109 -9.79 -21.72 6.37
C ALA A 109 -11.04 -21.15 7.07
N ALA A 110 -10.95 -19.95 7.64
CA ALA A 110 -12.04 -19.34 8.39
C ALA A 110 -13.22 -18.87 7.51
N PHE A 111 -12.96 -18.57 6.23
CA PHE A 111 -13.93 -17.92 5.33
C PHE A 111 -14.16 -18.67 4.02
N GLY A 112 -13.94 -19.99 3.99
CA GLY A 112 -14.13 -20.83 2.79
C GLY A 112 -15.49 -20.64 2.10
N ASP A 113 -16.58 -20.45 2.86
CA ASP A 113 -17.92 -20.20 2.31
C ASP A 113 -18.03 -18.85 1.57
N LEU A 114 -17.42 -17.80 2.12
CA LEU A 114 -17.40 -16.47 1.50
C LEU A 114 -16.50 -16.43 0.26
N ILE A 115 -15.41 -17.19 0.29
CA ILE A 115 -14.51 -17.34 -0.87
C ILE A 115 -15.23 -18.10 -1.99
N SER A 116 -15.91 -19.20 -1.65
CA SER A 116 -16.65 -20.01 -2.62
C SER A 116 -17.83 -19.26 -3.26
N SER A 117 -18.46 -18.35 -2.51
CA SER A 117 -19.54 -17.47 -3.01
C SER A 117 -19.04 -16.17 -3.65
N ASN A 118 -17.72 -16.03 -3.86
CA ASN A 118 -17.09 -14.87 -4.49
C ASN A 118 -17.41 -13.53 -3.78
N GLN A 119 -17.65 -13.58 -2.47
CA GLN A 119 -17.85 -12.41 -1.60
C GLN A 119 -16.56 -11.95 -0.92
N MET A 120 -15.58 -12.85 -0.84
CA MET A 120 -14.24 -12.59 -0.34
C MET A 120 -13.22 -13.19 -1.30
N THR A 121 -12.05 -12.58 -1.42
CA THR A 121 -10.91 -13.16 -2.15
C THR A 121 -9.64 -12.90 -1.36
N VAL A 122 -8.80 -13.93 -1.24
CA VAL A 122 -7.49 -13.83 -0.58
C VAL A 122 -6.42 -14.06 -1.63
N ARG A 123 -5.47 -13.13 -1.72
CA ARG A 123 -4.32 -13.21 -2.61
C ARG A 123 -3.08 -12.88 -1.81
N GLY A 124 -1.93 -13.38 -2.21
CA GLY A 124 -0.70 -13.03 -1.52
C GLY A 124 0.53 -13.60 -2.17
N ASN A 125 1.65 -13.06 -1.76
CA ASN A 125 2.99 -13.54 -2.09
C ASN A 125 3.87 -13.35 -0.85
N GLU A 126 5.18 -13.48 -1.02
CA GLU A 126 6.14 -13.34 0.08
C GLU A 126 6.17 -11.92 0.66
N LEU A 127 5.72 -10.88 -0.04
CA LEU A 127 5.82 -9.49 0.43
C LEU A 127 4.52 -8.96 1.05
N TRP A 128 3.36 -9.48 0.63
CA TRP A 128 2.07 -9.02 1.12
C TRP A 128 0.96 -10.07 0.99
N VAL A 129 -0.11 -9.89 1.77
CA VAL A 129 -1.40 -10.60 1.65
C VAL A 129 -2.52 -9.57 1.51
N GLU A 130 -3.36 -9.77 0.50
CA GLU A 130 -4.53 -8.96 0.19
C GLU A 130 -5.78 -9.76 0.52
N ILE A 131 -6.64 -9.19 1.35
CA ILE A 131 -7.94 -9.73 1.71
C ILE A 131 -8.97 -8.77 1.15
N GLU A 132 -9.57 -9.13 0.02
CA GLU A 132 -10.61 -8.36 -0.65
C GLU A 132 -11.98 -8.82 -0.16
N LEU A 133 -12.84 -7.87 0.23
CA LEU A 133 -14.22 -8.11 0.61
C LEU A 133 -15.18 -7.26 -0.21
N ASN A 134 -16.31 -7.83 -0.62
CA ASN A 134 -17.36 -7.07 -1.26
C ASN A 134 -17.98 -6.04 -0.30
N SER A 135 -18.15 -4.80 -0.76
CA SER A 135 -18.72 -3.73 0.07
C SER A 135 -20.18 -3.99 0.48
N SER A 136 -20.99 -4.70 -0.31
CA SER A 136 -22.40 -4.95 0.04
C SER A 136 -22.57 -5.89 1.23
N LEU A 137 -21.54 -6.69 1.53
CA LEU A 137 -21.51 -7.52 2.74
C LEU A 137 -21.21 -6.67 3.99
N LEU A 138 -20.41 -5.62 3.81
CA LEU A 138 -19.90 -4.79 4.89
C LEU A 138 -20.78 -3.58 5.19
N PHE A 139 -21.44 -3.00 4.18
CA PHE A 139 -22.13 -1.72 4.28
C PHE A 139 -23.45 -1.69 3.51
N GLY A 140 -24.36 -0.85 3.97
CA GLY A 140 -25.53 -0.43 3.19
C GLY A 140 -25.13 0.38 1.95
N SER A 141 -26.08 0.52 1.02
CA SER A 141 -25.90 1.35 -0.18
C SER A 141 -25.68 2.82 0.22
N GLY A 142 -24.62 3.43 -0.30
CA GLY A 142 -24.27 4.83 -0.04
C GLY A 142 -23.90 5.18 1.40
N ASP A 143 -23.71 4.19 2.27
CA ASP A 143 -23.35 4.38 3.68
C ASP A 143 -21.96 3.78 3.99
N ALA A 144 -21.34 4.28 5.05
CA ALA A 144 -20.11 3.78 5.64
C ALA A 144 -20.30 3.22 7.06
N MET A 145 -21.55 3.15 7.54
CA MET A 145 -21.88 2.42 8.77
C MET A 145 -21.82 0.90 8.51
N PRO A 146 -20.96 0.15 9.24
CA PRO A 146 -20.86 -1.29 9.07
C PRO A 146 -22.16 -2.02 9.44
N SER A 147 -22.50 -3.07 8.69
CA SER A 147 -23.62 -3.96 8.98
C SER A 147 -23.32 -4.91 10.16
N ASP A 148 -24.35 -5.53 10.75
CA ASP A 148 -24.18 -6.57 11.79
C ASP A 148 -23.34 -7.75 11.29
N ILE A 149 -23.48 -8.09 10.01
CA ILE A 149 -22.69 -9.15 9.36
C ILE A 149 -21.22 -8.72 9.27
N ALA A 150 -20.95 -7.44 8.99
CA ALA A 150 -19.61 -6.89 8.96
C ALA A 150 -18.90 -7.05 10.31
N PHE A 151 -19.60 -6.83 11.43
CA PHE A 151 -19.02 -7.01 12.76
C PHE A 151 -18.48 -8.43 12.96
N ASN A 152 -19.26 -9.45 12.60
CA ASN A 152 -18.85 -10.85 12.74
C ASN A 152 -17.64 -11.20 11.85
N ILE A 153 -17.59 -10.64 10.63
CA ILE A 153 -16.48 -10.89 9.70
C ILE A 153 -15.21 -10.23 10.21
N ILE A 154 -15.29 -8.94 10.53
CA ILE A 154 -14.12 -8.16 10.95
C ILE A 154 -13.61 -8.61 12.32
N ASP A 155 -14.48 -9.09 13.22
CA ASP A 155 -14.06 -9.71 14.48
C ASP A 155 -13.17 -10.94 14.26
N LYS A 156 -13.60 -11.86 13.40
CA LYS A 156 -12.79 -13.04 13.03
C LYS A 156 -11.48 -12.66 12.34
N VAL A 157 -11.52 -11.71 11.40
CA VAL A 157 -10.31 -11.19 10.74
C VAL A 157 -9.36 -10.58 11.76
N ALA A 158 -9.86 -9.77 12.70
CA ALA A 158 -9.06 -9.17 13.75
C ALA A 158 -8.41 -10.24 14.66
N GLY A 159 -9.16 -11.30 15.00
CA GLY A 159 -8.64 -12.43 15.77
C GLY A 159 -7.43 -13.10 15.11
N ILE A 160 -7.46 -13.24 13.78
CA ILE A 160 -6.34 -13.80 12.99
C ILE A 160 -5.18 -12.80 12.89
N LEU A 161 -5.45 -11.50 12.73
CA LEU A 161 -4.40 -10.49 12.52
C LEU A 161 -3.72 -10.00 13.80
N LYS A 162 -4.37 -10.17 14.96
CA LYS A 162 -3.91 -9.68 16.26
C LYS A 162 -2.55 -10.24 16.71
N PRO A 163 -2.22 -11.53 16.52
CA PRO A 163 -0.94 -12.10 16.97
C PRO A 163 0.28 -11.65 16.16
N PHE A 164 0.09 -11.14 14.95
CA PHE A 164 1.17 -10.74 14.04
C PHE A 164 1.44 -9.26 14.17
N ASP A 165 2.66 -8.77 13.91
CA ASP A 165 3.04 -7.35 13.99
C ASP A 165 3.04 -6.61 12.65
N ASN A 166 2.57 -7.27 11.59
CA ASN A 166 2.53 -6.72 10.25
C ASN A 166 1.65 -5.44 10.16
N PRO A 167 2.10 -4.43 9.39
CA PRO A 167 1.28 -3.31 8.94
C PRO A 167 0.10 -3.75 8.10
N ILE A 168 -1.01 -3.06 8.29
CA ILE A 168 -2.27 -3.34 7.60
C ILE A 168 -2.79 -2.02 7.02
N HIS A 169 -2.86 -1.96 5.70
CA HIS A 169 -3.53 -0.89 4.99
C HIS A 169 -4.95 -1.33 4.65
N VAL A 170 -5.94 -0.52 5.01
CA VAL A 170 -7.33 -0.75 4.65
C VAL A 170 -7.70 0.23 3.56
N GLU A 171 -8.04 -0.30 2.40
CA GLU A 171 -8.27 0.45 1.18
C GLU A 171 -9.75 0.36 0.78
N GLY A 172 -10.40 1.50 0.59
CA GLY A 172 -11.79 1.59 0.17
C GLY A 172 -11.92 1.96 -1.31
N PHE A 173 -12.83 1.29 -2.03
CA PHE A 173 -13.12 1.54 -3.44
C PHE A 173 -14.62 1.65 -3.70
N THR A 174 -14.99 2.41 -4.73
CA THR A 174 -16.37 2.51 -5.24
C THR A 174 -16.45 2.08 -6.70
N ASP A 175 -17.67 1.96 -7.22
CA ASP A 175 -17.90 1.98 -8.66
C ASP A 175 -17.93 3.42 -9.18
N ASP A 176 -18.23 3.57 -10.47
CA ASP A 176 -18.32 4.86 -11.17
C ASP A 176 -19.65 5.59 -10.96
N GLN A 177 -20.57 5.07 -10.14
CA GLN A 177 -21.84 5.73 -9.92
C GLN A 177 -21.62 6.91 -8.98
N PRO A 178 -21.94 8.15 -9.40
CA PRO A 178 -21.71 9.30 -8.55
C PRO A 178 -22.62 9.28 -7.32
N ILE A 179 -22.03 9.37 -6.13
CA ILE A 179 -22.77 9.63 -4.89
C ILE A 179 -22.79 11.13 -4.59
N ARG A 180 -23.91 11.62 -4.06
CA ARG A 180 -24.08 12.99 -3.58
C ARG A 180 -25.01 13.01 -2.37
N THR A 181 -24.49 12.67 -1.20
CA THR A 181 -25.24 12.82 0.05
C THR A 181 -24.68 13.98 0.86
N SER A 182 -25.41 14.43 1.87
CA SER A 182 -24.93 15.46 2.80
C SER A 182 -23.67 15.03 3.56
N GLN A 183 -23.55 13.72 3.83
CA GLN A 183 -22.44 13.14 4.57
C GLN A 183 -21.26 12.76 3.67
N TYR A 184 -21.54 12.30 2.44
CA TYR A 184 -20.54 11.87 1.46
C TYR A 184 -20.80 12.59 0.13
N PRO A 185 -20.17 13.77 -0.08
CA PRO A 185 -20.38 14.57 -1.28
C PRO A 185 -19.88 13.90 -2.56
N THR A 186 -18.83 13.07 -2.47
CA THR A 186 -18.26 12.30 -3.58
C THR A 186 -17.85 10.88 -3.15
N ASN A 187 -17.45 10.08 -4.14
CA ASN A 187 -16.94 8.73 -3.92
C ASN A 187 -15.61 8.70 -3.13
N TRP A 188 -14.84 9.80 -3.13
CA TRP A 188 -13.65 9.92 -2.29
C TRP A 188 -13.99 9.89 -0.81
N GLU A 189 -14.99 10.66 -0.37
CA GLU A 189 -15.39 10.69 1.03
C GLU A 189 -16.04 9.36 1.45
N LEU A 190 -16.88 8.77 0.57
CA LEU A 190 -17.52 7.49 0.88
C LEU A 190 -16.48 6.36 1.04
N SER A 191 -15.55 6.22 0.09
CA SER A 191 -14.53 5.17 0.17
C SER A 191 -13.63 5.34 1.39
N SER A 192 -13.19 6.57 1.66
CA SER A 192 -12.35 6.90 2.82
C SER A 192 -13.06 6.66 4.15
N ALA A 193 -14.36 6.98 4.23
CA ALA A 193 -15.16 6.71 5.42
C ALA A 193 -15.34 5.21 5.67
N ARG A 194 -15.58 4.41 4.61
CA ARG A 194 -15.70 2.95 4.71
C ARG A 194 -14.41 2.30 5.21
N SER A 195 -13.28 2.66 4.61
CA SER A 195 -11.98 2.13 5.05
C SER A 195 -11.69 2.53 6.50
N ALA A 196 -12.04 3.77 6.91
CA ALA A 196 -11.83 4.24 8.27
C ALA A 196 -12.73 3.49 9.28
N SER A 197 -13.97 3.17 8.92
CA SER A 197 -14.87 2.36 9.73
C SER A 197 -14.29 0.97 10.01
N ILE A 198 -13.72 0.30 9.00
CA ILE A 198 -13.09 -1.01 9.18
C ILE A 198 -11.83 -0.92 10.05
N VAL A 199 -10.96 0.09 9.83
CA VAL A 199 -9.80 0.33 10.72
C VAL A 199 -10.24 0.48 12.17
N ARG A 200 -11.29 1.27 12.42
CA ARG A 200 -11.85 1.45 13.77
C ARG A 200 -12.34 0.13 14.35
N MET A 201 -13.01 -0.71 13.56
CA MET A 201 -13.45 -2.03 14.02
C MET A 201 -12.28 -2.95 14.38
N LEU A 202 -11.26 -3.06 13.51
CA LEU A 202 -10.05 -3.83 13.79
C LEU A 202 -9.37 -3.38 15.09
N ALA A 203 -9.24 -2.07 15.27
CA ALA A 203 -8.69 -1.48 16.49
C ALA A 203 -9.51 -1.82 17.75
N MET A 204 -10.84 -1.74 17.67
CA MET A 204 -11.73 -2.09 18.79
C MET A 204 -11.62 -3.58 19.17
N GLN A 205 -11.31 -4.46 18.20
CA GLN A 205 -11.06 -5.88 18.45
C GLN A 205 -9.62 -6.21 18.86
N GLY A 206 -8.81 -5.18 19.13
CA GLY A 206 -7.50 -5.31 19.74
C GLY A 206 -6.34 -5.47 18.76
N VAL A 207 -6.55 -5.21 17.47
CA VAL A 207 -5.42 -5.01 16.54
C VAL A 207 -4.75 -3.68 16.89
N ASN A 208 -3.41 -3.68 17.01
CA ASN A 208 -2.68 -2.48 17.40
C ASN A 208 -2.90 -1.32 16.40
N PRO A 209 -3.51 -0.18 16.81
CA PRO A 209 -3.80 0.93 15.91
C PRO A 209 -2.58 1.55 15.25
N GLY A 210 -1.39 1.46 15.88
CA GLY A 210 -0.14 1.96 15.32
C GLY A 210 0.30 1.24 14.04
N ARG A 211 -0.31 0.08 13.75
CA ARG A 211 -0.05 -0.74 12.56
C ARG A 211 -1.10 -0.56 11.46
N LEU A 212 -2.15 0.23 11.72
CA LEU A 212 -3.29 0.38 10.83
C LEU A 212 -3.20 1.69 10.05
N ALA A 213 -3.49 1.63 8.76
CA ALA A 213 -3.69 2.79 7.90
C ALA A 213 -5.02 2.66 7.15
N SER A 214 -5.62 3.80 6.82
CA SER A 214 -6.85 3.87 6.03
C SER A 214 -6.60 4.71 4.79
N VAL A 215 -7.03 4.21 3.64
CA VAL A 215 -6.90 4.89 2.34
C VAL A 215 -8.22 4.74 1.59
N GLY A 216 -8.76 5.82 1.03
CA GLY A 216 -9.88 5.76 0.08
C GLY A 216 -9.40 6.13 -1.30
N TYR A 217 -9.72 5.31 -2.30
CA TYR A 217 -9.35 5.54 -3.71
C TYR A 217 -10.52 6.01 -4.58
N GLY A 218 -11.74 6.06 -4.04
CA GLY A 218 -12.95 6.33 -4.82
C GLY A 218 -13.12 5.34 -5.96
N GLU A 219 -13.48 5.85 -7.14
CA GLU A 219 -13.78 5.08 -8.35
C GLU A 219 -12.55 4.86 -9.26
N PHE A 220 -11.40 5.43 -8.90
CA PHE A 220 -10.27 5.60 -9.83
C PHE A 220 -9.34 4.38 -9.94
N GLN A 221 -9.67 3.28 -9.27
CA GLN A 221 -8.95 2.00 -9.38
C GLN A 221 -9.93 0.81 -9.61
N PRO A 222 -10.60 0.77 -10.76
CA PRO A 222 -11.51 -0.32 -11.10
C PRO A 222 -10.75 -1.61 -11.41
N VAL A 223 -11.26 -2.73 -10.93
CA VAL A 223 -10.77 -4.09 -11.24
C VAL A 223 -11.64 -4.80 -12.28
N ALA A 224 -12.80 -4.22 -12.59
CA ALA A 224 -13.75 -4.72 -13.57
C ALA A 224 -14.40 -3.57 -14.34
N ASN A 225 -15.06 -3.91 -15.46
CA ASN A 225 -15.76 -2.94 -16.28
C ASN A 225 -16.99 -2.36 -15.55
N ASN A 226 -17.06 -1.04 -15.37
CA ASN A 226 -18.20 -0.39 -14.73
C ASN A 226 -19.51 -0.39 -15.58
N ALA A 227 -19.45 -0.76 -16.86
CA ALA A 227 -20.64 -0.85 -17.70
C ALA A 227 -21.65 -1.90 -17.20
N THR A 228 -21.18 -2.99 -16.58
CA THR A 228 -22.06 -4.07 -16.10
C THR A 228 -22.32 -3.98 -14.60
N ALA A 229 -23.50 -4.46 -14.15
CA ALA A 229 -23.84 -4.45 -12.74
C ALA A 229 -22.89 -5.32 -11.91
N GLU A 230 -22.48 -6.46 -12.48
CA GLU A 230 -21.52 -7.39 -11.90
C GLU A 230 -20.13 -6.76 -11.79
N GLY A 231 -19.71 -5.99 -12.80
CA GLY A 231 -18.43 -5.29 -12.78
C GLY A 231 -18.41 -4.17 -11.73
N ARG A 232 -19.48 -3.38 -11.64
CA ARG A 232 -19.65 -2.39 -10.55
C ARG A 232 -19.63 -3.04 -9.17
N ALA A 233 -20.30 -4.18 -9.01
CA ALA A 233 -20.30 -4.92 -7.75
C ALA A 233 -18.90 -5.39 -7.32
N ARG A 234 -18.03 -5.76 -8.27
CA ARG A 234 -16.62 -6.07 -7.99
C ARG A 234 -15.78 -4.82 -7.68
N ASN A 235 -16.08 -3.69 -8.32
CA ASN A 235 -15.36 -2.44 -8.04
C ASN A 235 -15.69 -1.88 -6.65
N ARG A 236 -16.92 -2.08 -6.16
CA ARG A 236 -17.32 -1.77 -4.77
C ARG A 236 -16.74 -2.79 -3.79
N ARG A 237 -15.50 -2.57 -3.35
CA ARG A 237 -14.78 -3.48 -2.45
C ARG A 237 -14.02 -2.72 -1.37
N VAL A 238 -13.71 -3.42 -0.28
CA VAL A 238 -12.72 -3.00 0.70
C VAL A 238 -11.62 -4.05 0.72
N VAL A 239 -10.37 -3.59 0.74
CA VAL A 239 -9.20 -4.44 0.67
C VAL A 239 -8.34 -4.21 1.90
N LEU A 240 -7.93 -5.28 2.56
CA LEU A 240 -6.94 -5.23 3.62
C LEU A 240 -5.62 -5.76 3.07
N VAL A 241 -4.61 -4.90 2.99
CA VAL A 241 -3.26 -5.25 2.55
C VAL A 241 -2.36 -5.38 3.76
N VAL A 242 -2.00 -6.61 4.09
CA VAL A 242 -1.05 -6.96 5.15
C VAL A 242 0.35 -7.06 4.54
N SER A 243 1.28 -6.23 4.99
CA SER A 243 2.63 -6.15 4.41
C SER A 243 3.68 -6.83 5.27
N ARG A 244 4.70 -7.44 4.65
CA ARG A 244 5.87 -7.99 5.36
C ARG A 244 6.69 -6.89 6.02
N ASN A 245 6.80 -5.72 5.38
CA ASN A 245 7.60 -4.61 5.89
C ASN A 245 6.88 -3.96 7.08
N LEU A 246 7.57 -3.72 8.20
CA LEU A 246 6.98 -3.30 9.48
C LEU A 246 6.60 -1.81 9.55
N ASP A 247 6.90 -1.03 8.51
CA ASP A 247 6.62 0.39 8.45
C ASP A 247 5.27 0.68 7.79
N VAL A 248 4.30 1.16 8.57
CA VAL A 248 3.02 1.69 8.06
C VAL A 248 3.21 3.05 7.40
N ARG A 249 4.09 3.88 7.97
CA ARG A 249 4.44 5.19 7.44
C ARG A 249 5.78 5.06 6.77
N ARG A 250 5.93 5.61 5.56
CA ARG A 250 7.25 5.91 5.01
C ARG A 250 8.00 6.71 6.08
N SER A 251 9.04 6.13 6.67
CA SER A 251 9.75 6.76 7.78
C SER A 251 10.21 8.15 7.34
N LEU A 252 9.61 9.19 7.89
CA LEU A 252 10.03 10.58 7.72
C LEU A 252 11.24 10.80 8.63
N THR A 253 12.32 10.04 8.44
CA THR A 253 13.57 10.21 9.18
C THR A 253 14.39 11.39 8.68
N GLY A 254 13.93 12.10 7.64
CA GLY A 254 14.45 13.40 7.24
C GLY A 254 13.66 14.52 7.91
N THR A 255 14.26 15.15 8.93
CA THR A 255 13.84 16.40 9.59
C THR A 255 12.64 16.33 10.58
N GLY A 256 12.95 16.28 11.88
CA GLY A 256 12.20 17.07 12.87
C GLY A 256 11.28 16.39 13.89
N THR A 257 11.15 15.07 13.99
CA THR A 257 10.15 14.43 14.89
C THR A 257 10.72 13.76 16.15
N ALA A 258 12.03 13.85 16.40
CA ALA A 258 12.68 13.18 17.54
C ALA A 258 12.18 13.62 18.94
N HIS A 259 11.33 14.65 19.04
CA HIS A 259 10.77 15.14 20.30
C HIS A 259 9.25 15.35 20.32
N THR A 260 8.49 14.87 19.32
CA THR A 260 7.03 15.00 19.39
C THR A 260 6.42 13.89 20.25
N THR A 261 6.19 14.20 21.53
CA THR A 261 5.20 13.48 22.33
C THR A 261 3.81 13.75 21.72
N PRO A 262 2.93 12.74 21.60
CA PRO A 262 1.57 12.99 21.14
C PRO A 262 0.89 13.99 22.08
N ASP A 263 0.48 15.13 21.54
CA ASP A 263 -0.18 16.19 22.31
C ASP A 263 -1.39 15.61 23.05
N ALA A 264 -1.48 15.89 24.35
CA ALA A 264 -2.59 15.48 25.22
C ALA A 264 -3.95 16.02 24.75
N ALA A 265 -3.97 16.94 23.78
CA ALA A 265 -5.15 17.41 23.06
C ALA A 265 -5.97 16.28 22.40
N LEU A 266 -5.34 15.16 21.99
CA LEU A 266 -6.07 14.00 21.42
C LEU A 266 -6.97 13.28 22.44
N LYS A 267 -6.77 13.50 23.75
CA LYS A 267 -7.69 12.99 24.80
C LYS A 267 -8.89 13.91 25.07
N ARG A 268 -8.95 15.11 24.46
CA ARG A 268 -10.02 16.10 24.71
C ARG A 268 -10.83 16.48 23.48
N ALA A 269 -10.67 15.82 22.33
CA ALA A 269 -11.49 16.07 21.16
C ALA A 269 -12.91 15.48 21.27
N GLY A 270 -13.65 15.87 22.32
CA GLY A 270 -15.09 15.98 22.28
C GLY A 270 -15.46 17.31 21.61
N THR A 271 -16.19 17.22 20.50
CA THR A 271 -16.96 18.29 19.83
C THR A 271 -16.51 19.74 20.10
N GLN A 272 -15.61 20.24 19.26
CA GLN A 272 -15.43 21.69 19.13
C GLN A 272 -16.60 22.21 18.27
N THR A 273 -17.56 22.89 18.91
CA THR A 273 -18.67 23.55 18.22
C THR A 273 -18.12 24.63 17.29
N ALA A 274 -18.68 24.71 16.07
CA ALA A 274 -18.31 25.69 15.06
C ALA A 274 -18.43 27.13 15.61
N PRO A 275 -17.53 28.05 15.24
CA PRO A 275 -17.62 29.44 15.68
C PRO A 275 -18.90 30.08 15.15
N THR A 276 -19.62 30.77 16.03
CA THR A 276 -20.87 31.47 15.73
C THR A 276 -20.61 32.53 14.65
N ARG A 277 -21.32 32.42 13.52
CA ARG A 277 -21.32 33.43 12.46
C ARG A 277 -21.81 34.76 13.05
N VAL A 278 -20.94 35.75 13.17
CA VAL A 278 -21.31 37.10 13.56
C VAL A 278 -22.19 37.68 12.45
N MET A 279 -23.47 37.91 12.75
CA MET A 279 -24.38 38.64 11.87
C MET A 279 -23.95 40.11 11.85
N SER A 280 -23.67 40.63 10.66
CA SER A 280 -23.51 42.08 10.45
C SER A 280 -24.81 42.80 10.83
N PRO A 281 -24.75 43.97 11.51
CA PRO A 281 -25.95 44.70 11.89
C PRO A 281 -26.67 45.22 10.64
N VAL A 282 -27.91 44.78 10.48
CA VAL A 282 -28.89 45.32 9.54
C VAL A 282 -29.09 46.80 9.90
N ARG A 283 -28.85 47.71 8.95
CA ARG A 283 -29.23 49.11 9.09
C ARG A 283 -30.76 49.20 9.02
N GLU A 284 -31.37 49.53 10.15
CA GLU A 284 -32.73 50.03 10.26
C GLU A 284 -32.87 51.31 9.43
N ASN A 285 -33.64 51.25 8.36
CA ASN A 285 -34.32 52.42 7.81
C ASN A 285 -35.80 52.06 7.75
N ALA A 286 -36.54 52.55 8.73
CA ALA A 286 -37.98 52.46 8.83
C ALA A 286 -38.65 53.32 7.75
N VAL A 287 -39.62 52.76 7.03
CA VAL A 287 -40.77 53.52 6.51
C VAL A 287 -42.01 52.63 6.62
N ASN A 288 -42.86 52.98 7.58
CA ASN A 288 -44.23 52.48 7.72
C ASN A 288 -45.11 52.96 6.57
N SER A 289 -46.02 52.11 6.09
CA SER A 289 -47.31 52.54 5.52
C SER A 289 -48.35 51.41 5.71
N PRO A 290 -49.54 51.70 6.26
CA PRO A 290 -50.50 50.68 6.67
C PRO A 290 -51.47 50.28 5.54
N SER A 291 -51.87 49.01 5.53
CA SER A 291 -52.95 48.47 4.69
C SER A 291 -54.32 49.10 5.01
N PRO A 292 -55.21 49.31 4.04
CA PRO A 292 -56.57 49.75 4.30
C PRO A 292 -57.48 48.57 4.66
N ALA A 293 -58.31 48.80 5.67
CA ALA A 293 -59.33 47.87 6.14
C ALA A 293 -60.55 47.84 5.21
N LEU A 294 -61.06 46.63 4.99
CA LEU A 294 -62.37 46.35 4.37
C LEU A 294 -63.51 46.91 5.24
N THR A 295 -64.49 47.56 4.61
CA THR A 295 -65.82 47.76 5.21
C THR A 295 -66.93 47.51 4.19
N ARG A 296 -67.81 46.58 4.59
CA ARG A 296 -69.17 46.21 4.13
C ARG A 296 -69.40 45.80 2.69
#